data_AF-A0A8J3ZX27-F1
#
_entry.id   AF-A0A8J3ZX27-F1
#
_cell.length_a   1.000
_cell.length_b   1.000
_cell.length_c   1.000
_cell.angle_alpha   90.00
_cell.angle_beta   90.00
_cell.angle_gamma   90.00
#
_symmetry.space_group_name_H-M   'P 1'
#
loop_
_entity.id
_entity.type
_entity.pdbx_description
1 polymer ?
#
loop_
_entity_poly.entity_id
_entity_poly.type
_entity_poly.pdbx_seq_one_letter_code
_entity_poly.pdbx_strand_id
1 'polypeptide(L)'
;MFASPRDRLLLGLVALTVVAGLLDAISAGIWDLATVLALIAALIAAVVLGQRTDRRGVTVRPDLAAWLHRHAAATGEPVDRVVDRAVAAYLTGLTGAADRDGDRR
;
A
#
# COMPACT_ATOMS: atom_id res chain seq x y z
N MET A 1 4.84 5.61 -1.56
CA MET A 1 4.58 5.96 -0.15
C MET A 1 3.65 4.91 0.42
N PHE A 2 4.15 4.00 1.26
CA PHE A 2 3.30 2.98 1.87
C PHE A 2 2.37 3.66 2.87
N ALA A 3 1.05 3.59 2.67
CA ALA A 3 0.09 4.12 3.64
C ALA A 3 0.32 3.42 4.99
N SER A 4 0.64 4.21 6.01
CA SER A 4 0.89 3.72 7.36
C SER A 4 -0.35 3.02 7.90
N PRO A 5 -0.24 2.11 8.88
CA PRO A 5 -1.41 1.48 9.51
C PRO A 5 -2.45 2.51 9.99
N ARG A 6 -1.95 3.65 10.47
CA ARG A 6 -2.75 4.83 10.87
C ARG A 6 -3.51 5.43 9.69
N ASP A 7 -2.88 5.58 8.53
CA ASP A 7 -3.51 6.17 7.33
C ASP A 7 -4.66 5.29 6.82
N ARG A 8 -4.50 3.97 6.90
CA ARG A 8 -5.57 3.00 6.58
C ARG A 8 -6.75 3.09 7.55
N LEU A 9 -6.47 3.25 8.84
CA LEU A 9 -7.49 3.42 9.88
C LEU A 9 -8.28 4.72 9.68
N LEU A 10 -7.56 5.82 9.40
CA LEU A 10 -8.17 7.11 9.10
C LEU A 10 -9.03 7.04 7.83
N LEU A 11 -8.53 6.41 6.76
CA LEU A 11 -9.32 6.18 5.54
C LEU A 11 -10.59 5.38 5.82
N GLY A 12 -10.51 4.34 6.65
CA GLY A 12 -11.68 3.54 7.04
C GLY A 12 -12.72 4.35 7.82
N LEU A 13 -12.27 5.18 8.77
CA LEU A 13 -13.14 6.09 9.53
C LEU A 13 -13.80 7.13 8.63
N VAL A 14 -13.04 7.75 7.72
CA VAL A 14 -13.59 8.71 6.75
C VAL A 14 -14.62 8.04 5.85
N ALA A 15 -14.32 6.85 5.33
CA ALA A 15 -15.25 6.10 4.50
C ALA A 15 -16.56 5.79 5.24
N LEU A 16 -16.48 5.38 6.51
CA LEU A 16 -17.65 5.10 7.34
C LEU A 16 -18.52 6.34 7.53
N THR A 17 -17.92 7.47 7.87
CA THR A 17 -18.63 8.74 8.06
C THR A 17 -19.31 9.21 6.77
N VAL A 18 -18.64 9.05 5.62
CA VAL A 18 -19.19 9.40 4.31
C VAL A 18 -20.41 8.53 3.97
N VAL A 19 -20.33 7.22 4.22
CA VAL A 19 -21.46 6.30 3.99
C VAL A 19 -22.64 6.63 4.90
N ALA A 20 -22.38 6.89 6.19
CA ALA A 20 -23.42 7.26 7.14
C ALA A 20 -24.10 8.58 6.74
N GLY A 21 -23.33 9.60 6.37
CA GLY A 21 -23.88 10.87 5.87
C GLY A 21 -24.65 10.71 4.57
N LEU A 22 -24.22 9.82 3.67
CA LEU A 22 -24.90 9.60 2.38
C LEU A 22 -26.28 8.97 2.61
N LEU A 23 -26.36 7.98 3.51
CA LEU A 23 -27.63 7.36 3.90
C LEU A 23 -28.58 8.37 4.57
N ASP A 24 -28.04 9.22 5.45
CA ASP A 24 -28.78 10.29 6.10
C ASP A 24 -29.34 11.31 5.08
N ALA A 25 -28.50 11.79 4.17
CA ALA A 25 -28.90 12.75 3.13
C ALA A 25 -29.99 12.21 2.19
N ILE A 26 -29.89 10.93 1.79
CA ILE A 26 -30.92 10.25 0.99
C ILE A 26 -32.22 10.14 1.78
N SER A 27 -32.16 9.78 3.06
CA SER A 27 -33.35 9.66 3.91
C SER A 27 -34.02 11.02 4.18
N ALA A 28 -33.24 12.10 4.23
CA ALA A 28 -33.70 13.47 4.37
C ALA A 28 -34.18 14.10 3.04
N GLY A 29 -33.99 13.42 1.90
CA GLY A 29 -34.37 13.92 0.57
C GLY A 29 -33.53 15.11 0.08
N ILE A 30 -32.36 15.35 0.68
CA ILE A 30 -31.47 16.47 0.35
C ILE A 30 -30.48 15.99 -0.72
N TRP A 31 -30.93 16.07 -1.98
CA TRP A 31 -30.19 15.53 -3.11
C TRP A 31 -28.83 16.19 -3.33
N ASP A 32 -28.69 17.49 -3.07
CA ASP A 32 -27.42 18.21 -3.21
C ASP A 32 -26.31 17.62 -2.32
N LEU A 33 -26.62 17.43 -1.04
CA LEU A 33 -25.74 16.81 -0.05
C LEU A 33 -25.41 15.35 -0.42
N ALA A 34 -26.40 14.60 -0.92
CA ALA A 34 -26.20 13.23 -1.37
C ALA A 34 -25.22 13.15 -2.55
N THR A 35 -25.29 14.07 -3.52
CA THR A 35 -24.33 14.12 -4.65
C THR A 35 -22.90 14.38 -4.19
N VAL A 36 -22.70 15.33 -3.27
CA VAL A 36 -21.37 15.66 -2.74
C VAL A 36 -20.78 14.46 -2.01
N LEU A 37 -21.56 13.79 -1.17
CA LEU A 37 -21.11 12.61 -0.43
C LEU A 37 -20.84 11.41 -1.35
N ALA A 38 -21.64 11.22 -2.40
CA ALA A 38 -21.38 10.20 -3.41
C ALA A 38 -20.07 10.46 -4.17
N LEU A 39 -19.76 11.73 -4.50
CA LEU A 39 -18.49 12.10 -5.13
C LEU A 39 -17.29 11.82 -4.21
N ILE A 40 -17.40 12.17 -2.93
CA ILE A 40 -16.36 11.88 -1.93
C ILE A 40 -16.17 10.37 -1.78
N ALA A 41 -17.26 9.60 -1.73
CA ALA A 41 -17.20 8.14 -1.66
C ALA A 41 -16.49 7.54 -2.89
N ALA A 42 -16.78 8.06 -4.09
CA ALA A 42 -16.13 7.64 -5.33
C ALA A 42 -14.62 7.95 -5.33
N LEU A 43 -14.22 9.11 -4.84
CA LEU A 43 -12.80 9.48 -4.70
C LEU A 43 -12.06 8.54 -3.73
N ILE A 44 -12.66 8.24 -2.57
CA ILE A 44 -12.09 7.29 -1.61
C ILE A 44 -11.95 5.91 -2.25
N ALA A 45 -12.97 5.44 -2.97
CA ALA A 45 -12.92 4.17 -3.69
C ALA A 45 -11.81 4.16 -4.74
N ALA A 46 -11.66 5.23 -5.53
CA ALA A 46 -10.59 5.36 -6.52
C ALA A 46 -9.19 5.28 -5.89
N VAL A 47 -8.97 5.92 -4.74
CA VAL A 47 -7.70 5.84 -4.01
C VAL A 47 -7.43 4.41 -3.52
N VAL A 48 -8.43 3.74 -2.94
CA VAL A 48 -8.30 2.37 -2.44
C VAL A 48 -8.03 1.39 -3.58
N LEU A 49 -8.74 1.53 -4.71
CA LEU A 49 -8.52 0.70 -5.90
C LEU A 49 -7.15 0.97 -6.53
N GLY A 50 -6.74 2.24 -6.63
CA GLY A 50 -5.44 2.62 -7.18
C GLY A 50 -4.25 2.06 -6.39
N GLN A 51 -4.38 1.92 -5.07
CA GLN A 51 -3.35 1.32 -4.22
C GLN A 51 -3.19 -0.20 -4.41
N ARG A 52 -4.17 -0.89 -5.02
CA ARG A 52 -4.07 -2.34 -5.28
C ARG A 52 -3.26 -2.68 -6.53
N THR A 53 -2.93 -1.71 -7.38
CA THR A 53 -2.50 -1.98 -8.75
C THR A 53 -1.01 -2.27 -8.94
N ASP A 54 -0.14 -2.05 -7.94
CA ASP A 54 1.32 -2.11 -8.15
C ASP A 54 2.03 -3.32 -7.51
N ARG A 55 1.35 -4.47 -7.42
CA ARG A 55 1.99 -5.75 -7.11
C ARG A 55 2.04 -6.61 -8.37
N ARG A 56 2.93 -6.25 -9.31
CA ARG A 56 3.29 -7.16 -10.40
C ARG A 56 4.03 -8.35 -9.79
N GLY A 57 3.39 -9.52 -9.83
CA GLY A 57 4.04 -10.76 -9.45
C GLY A 57 5.24 -11.00 -10.36
N VAL A 58 6.44 -11.00 -9.78
CA VAL A 58 7.67 -11.30 -10.52
C VAL A 58 7.88 -12.80 -10.49
N THR A 59 8.12 -13.41 -11.64
CA THR A 59 8.48 -14.83 -11.71
C THR A 59 9.86 -15.01 -11.08
N VAL A 60 9.91 -15.74 -9.96
CA VAL A 60 11.16 -16.03 -9.24
C VAL A 60 11.85 -17.23 -9.88
N ARG A 61 13.15 -17.10 -10.10
CA ARG A 61 14.01 -18.16 -10.62
C ARG A 61 14.06 -19.33 -9.60
N PRO A 62 13.95 -20.59 -10.03
CA PRO A 62 13.71 -21.72 -9.12
C PRO A 62 14.83 -21.95 -8.09
N ASP A 63 16.07 -21.61 -8.44
CA ASP A 63 17.23 -21.62 -7.56
C ASP A 63 17.12 -20.59 -6.42
N LEU A 64 16.65 -19.38 -6.74
CA LEU A 64 16.40 -18.33 -5.76
C LEU A 64 15.23 -18.69 -4.84
N ALA A 65 14.17 -19.28 -5.39
CA ALA A 65 13.04 -19.78 -4.60
C ALA A 65 13.50 -20.85 -3.59
N ALA A 66 14.35 -21.79 -4.02
CA ALA A 66 14.92 -22.82 -3.16
C ALA A 66 15.84 -22.22 -2.08
N TRP A 67 16.66 -21.22 -2.44
CA TRP A 67 17.49 -20.51 -1.47
C TRP A 67 16.64 -19.79 -0.40
N LEU A 68 15.58 -19.08 -0.80
CA LEU A 68 14.68 -18.38 0.10
C LEU A 68 14.03 -19.31 1.12
N HIS A 69 13.56 -20.48 0.68
CA HIS A 69 12.94 -21.47 1.57
C HIS A 69 13.94 -22.04 2.58
N ARG A 70 15.17 -22.37 2.12
CA ARG A 70 16.21 -22.86 3.03
C ARG A 70 16.62 -21.81 4.05
N HIS A 71 16.73 -20.55 3.62
CA HIS A 71 17.13 -19.46 4.50
C HIS A 71 16.04 -19.15 5.54
N ALA A 72 14.77 -19.11 5.12
CA ALA A 72 13.62 -18.98 6.02
C ALA A 72 13.57 -20.13 7.05
N ALA A 73 13.81 -21.37 6.61
CA ALA A 73 13.88 -22.52 7.52
C ALA A 73 15.04 -22.41 8.53
N ALA A 74 16.19 -21.87 8.11
CA ALA A 74 17.35 -21.69 8.98
C ALA A 74 17.17 -20.56 10.01
N THR A 75 16.44 -19.49 9.66
CA THR A 75 16.22 -18.33 10.54
C THR A 75 14.92 -18.41 11.35
N GLY A 76 13.99 -19.29 10.97
CA GLY A 76 12.65 -19.37 11.56
C GLY A 76 11.74 -18.20 11.15
N GLU A 77 12.15 -17.38 10.19
CA GLU A 77 11.36 -16.27 9.67
C GLU A 77 10.47 -16.71 8.50
N PRO A 78 9.30 -16.10 8.28
CA PRO A 78 8.52 -16.33 7.07
C PRO A 78 9.29 -15.83 5.84
N VAL A 79 9.16 -16.56 4.72
CA VAL A 79 9.84 -16.25 3.45
C VAL A 79 9.64 -14.80 3.01
N ASP A 80 8.43 -14.26 3.19
CA ASP A 80 8.10 -12.87 2.84
C ASP A 80 8.99 -11.86 3.58
N ARG A 81 9.27 -12.07 4.88
CA ARG A 81 10.17 -11.19 5.64
C ARG A 81 11.60 -11.25 5.14
N VAL A 82 12.06 -12.44 4.76
CA VAL A 82 13.40 -12.63 4.21
C VAL A 82 13.54 -11.86 2.90
N VAL A 83 12.54 -11.96 2.02
CA VAL A 83 12.47 -11.21 0.76
C VAL A 83 12.44 -9.71 1.01
N ASP A 84 11.55 -9.23 1.88
CA ASP A 84 11.41 -7.81 2.19
C ASP A 84 12.73 -7.22 2.70
N ARG A 85 13.41 -7.92 3.60
CA ARG A 85 14.73 -7.49 4.12
C ARG A 85 15.79 -7.46 3.02
N ALA A 86 15.85 -8.49 2.18
CA ALA A 86 16.83 -8.56 1.09
C ALA A 86 16.62 -7.43 0.06
N VAL A 87 15.36 -7.17 -0.30
CA VAL A 87 14.98 -6.08 -1.22
C VAL A 87 15.25 -4.71 -0.57
N ALA A 88 14.90 -4.52 0.70
CA ALA A 88 15.18 -3.28 1.42
C ALA A 88 16.69 -3.01 1.48
N ALA A 89 17.50 -4.01 1.82
CA ALA A 89 18.96 -3.90 1.84
C ALA A 89 19.51 -3.52 0.46
N TYR A 90 19.04 -4.17 -0.62
CA TYR A 90 19.42 -3.84 -1.99
C TYR A 90 19.05 -2.39 -2.36
N LEU A 91 17.82 -1.95 -2.06
CA LEU A 91 17.36 -0.60 -2.35
C LEU A 91 18.16 0.46 -1.59
N THR A 92 18.48 0.22 -0.31
CA THR A 92 19.33 1.14 0.48
C THR A 92 20.75 1.24 -0.07
N GLY A 93 21.30 0.14 -0.60
CA GLY A 93 22.58 0.14 -1.28
C GLY A 93 22.55 0.93 -2.60
N LEU A 94 21.44 0.84 -3.34
CA LEU A 94 21.24 1.52 -4.62
C LEU A 94 21.04 3.04 -4.43
N THR A 95 20.22 3.45 -3.46
CA THR A 95 19.98 4.87 -3.16
C THR A 95 21.18 5.52 -2.46
N GLY A 96 21.86 4.80 -1.56
CA GLY A 96 23.07 5.29 -0.89
C GLY A 96 24.30 5.40 -1.82
N ALA A 97 24.33 4.67 -2.94
CA ALA A 97 25.35 4.84 -3.98
C ALA A 97 25.08 6.09 -4.84
N ALA A 98 23.81 6.39 -5.14
CA ALA A 98 23.42 7.58 -5.90
C ALA A 98 23.75 8.89 -5.15
N ASP A 99 23.65 8.88 -3.82
CA ASP A 99 23.95 10.05 -2.98
C ASP A 99 25.46 10.36 -2.89
N ARG A 100 26.32 9.33 -2.93
CA ARG A 100 27.79 9.50 -2.88
C ARG A 100 28.43 9.93 -4.20
N ASP A 101 27.77 9.69 -5.34
CA ASP A 101 28.26 10.14 -6.66
C ASP A 101 27.80 11.56 -7.02
N GLY A 102 26.82 12.12 -6.30
CA GLY A 102 26.36 13.51 -6.46
C GLY A 102 27.31 14.56 -5.84
N ASP A 103 28.16 14.17 -4.91
CA ASP A 103 29.04 15.06 -4.11
C ASP A 103 30.45 15.23 -4.71
N ARG A 104 30.66 14.81 -5.96
CA ARG A 104 31.96 14.90 -6.68
C ARG A 104 31.95 15.86 -7.87
N ARG A 105 31.03 16.83 -7.93
CA ARG A 105 30.98 17.84 -9.00
C ARG A 105 31.16 19.25 -8.48
#